data_AF-A0A1Q5PG29-F1
#
_entry.id   AF-A0A1Q5PG29-F1
#
_cell.length_a   1.000
_cell.length_b   1.000
_cell.length_c   1.000
_cell.angle_alpha   90.00
_cell.angle_beta   90.00
_cell.angle_gamma   90.00
#
_symmetry.space_group_name_H-M   'P 1'
#
loop_
_entity.id
_entity.type
_entity.pdbx_description
1 polymer ?
#
loop_
_entity_poly.entity_id
_entity_poly.type
_entity_poly.pdbx_seq_one_letter_code
_entity_poly.pdbx_strand_id
1 'polypeptide(L)'
;MNFDFNQFMAALEQEGLSRQEAGMRIYREVRKAENQKEGFLDQAQEHPEFYTQISRQIDNYVTLLKLAHNRLSPTPQELDQELFQAEQPELERIKQLLERIEEAERRSKT
;
A
#
# COMPACT_ATOMS: atom_id res chain seq x y z
N MET A 1 6.07 -1.44 -15.10
CA MET A 1 5.98 -0.75 -13.80
C MET A 1 5.32 -1.73 -12.87
N ASN A 2 6.07 -2.32 -11.94
CA ASN A 2 5.51 -3.36 -11.08
C ASN A 2 5.18 -2.72 -9.75
N PHE A 3 3.89 -2.67 -9.41
CA PHE A 3 3.37 -2.28 -8.10
C PHE A 3 3.76 -3.35 -7.05
N ASP A 4 5.07 -3.52 -6.86
CA ASP A 4 5.69 -4.56 -6.05
C ASP A 4 6.05 -4.01 -4.67
N PHE A 5 5.22 -4.37 -3.69
CA PHE A 5 5.39 -3.96 -2.31
C PHE A 5 6.70 -4.45 -1.70
N ASN A 6 7.10 -5.70 -1.97
CA ASN A 6 8.30 -6.28 -1.38
C ASN A 6 9.56 -5.61 -1.91
N GLN A 7 9.59 -5.34 -3.22
CA GLN A 7 10.69 -4.60 -3.84
C GLN A 7 10.80 -3.19 -3.26
N PHE A 8 9.66 -2.49 -3.10
CA PHE A 8 9.64 -1.15 -2.51
C PHE A 8 10.14 -1.15 -1.06
N MET A 9 9.68 -2.09 -0.22
CA MET A 9 10.10 -2.17 1.18
C MET A 9 11.59 -2.52 1.31
N ALA A 10 12.11 -3.43 0.48
CA ALA A 10 13.53 -3.75 0.47
C ALA A 10 14.41 -2.53 0.09
N ALA A 11 13.96 -1.71 -0.86
CA ALA A 11 14.65 -0.46 -1.19
C ALA A 11 14.59 0.54 -0.03
N LEU A 12 13.41 0.68 0.60
CA LEU A 12 13.20 1.57 1.74
C LEU A 12 14.11 1.22 2.93
N GLU A 13 14.30 -0.07 3.21
CA GLU A 13 15.21 -0.55 4.26
C GLU A 13 16.69 -0.26 3.93
N GLN A 14 17.09 -0.40 2.66
CA GLN A 14 18.46 -0.11 2.22
C GLN A 14 18.82 1.38 2.31
N GLU A 15 17.83 2.27 2.19
CA GLU A 15 18.03 3.72 2.32
C GLU A 15 18.40 4.16 3.76
N GLY A 16 18.22 3.30 4.77
CA GLY A 16 18.64 3.58 6.15
C GLY A 16 17.93 4.79 6.78
N LEU A 17 16.72 5.10 6.31
CA LEU A 17 15.95 6.27 6.71
C LEU A 17 15.49 6.22 8.17
N SER A 18 15.31 7.38 8.80
CA SER A 18 14.58 7.45 10.07
C SER A 18 13.11 7.02 9.88
N ARG A 19 12.43 6.62 10.97
CA ARG A 19 11.01 6.20 10.90
C ARG A 19 10.11 7.27 10.27
N GLN A 20 10.38 8.55 10.55
CA GLN A 20 9.60 9.66 10.01
C GLN A 20 9.84 9.84 8.50
N GLU A 21 11.10 9.75 8.06
CA GLU A 21 11.46 9.84 6.64
C GLU A 21 10.93 8.63 5.85
N ALA A 22 10.99 7.44 6.43
CA ALA A 22 10.41 6.23 5.86
C ALA A 22 8.88 6.35 5.72
N GLY A 23 8.19 6.87 6.73
CA GLY A 23 6.76 7.20 6.67
C GLY A 23 6.45 8.18 5.52
N MET A 24 7.22 9.27 5.41
CA MET A 24 7.08 10.22 4.30
C MET A 24 7.30 9.59 2.93
N ARG A 25 8.28 8.70 2.83
CA ARG A 25 8.62 8.02 1.57
C ARG A 25 7.50 7.08 1.13
N ILE A 26 6.90 6.35 2.06
CA ILE A 26 5.72 5.51 1.82
C ILE A 26 4.52 6.37 1.41
N TYR A 27 4.27 7.46 2.13
CA TYR A 27 3.17 8.37 1.82
C TYR A 27 3.26 8.93 0.39
N ARG A 28 4.46 9.38 -0.02
CA ARG A 28 4.70 9.84 -1.40
C ARG A 28 4.46 8.73 -2.44
N GLU A 29 4.81 7.49 -2.11
CA GLU A 29 4.59 6.36 -3.00
C GLU A 29 3.10 6.03 -3.15
N VAL A 30 2.32 6.11 -2.06
CA VAL A 30 0.85 5.99 -2.09
C VAL A 30 0.26 7.00 -3.07
N ARG A 31 0.60 8.29 -2.90
CA ARG A 31 0.11 9.35 -3.79
C ARG A 31 0.51 9.14 -5.24
N LYS A 32 1.74 8.69 -5.48
CA LYS A 32 2.21 8.38 -6.83
C LYS A 32 1.41 7.25 -7.46
N ALA A 33 1.11 6.18 -6.72
CA ALA A 33 0.33 5.06 -7.20
C ALA A 33 -1.14 5.45 -7.47
N GLU A 34 -1.76 6.23 -6.58
CA GLU A 34 -3.11 6.78 -6.77
C GLU A 34 -3.18 7.66 -8.03
N ASN A 35 -2.24 8.58 -8.23
CA ASN A 35 -2.19 9.43 -9.43
C ASN A 35 -1.99 8.62 -10.72
N GLN A 36 -1.29 7.47 -10.65
CA GLN A 36 -1.15 6.58 -11.80
C GLN A 36 -2.45 5.88 -12.16
N LYS A 37 -3.27 5.52 -11.16
CA LYS A 37 -4.60 4.96 -11.39
C LYS A 37 -5.47 5.93 -12.16
N GLU A 38 -5.43 7.22 -11.81
CA GLU A 38 -6.13 8.28 -12.55
C GLU A 38 -5.65 8.37 -14.00
N GLY A 39 -4.33 8.25 -14.23
CA GLY A 39 -3.76 8.23 -15.58
C GLY A 39 -4.19 7.04 -16.46
N PHE A 40 -4.74 5.97 -15.87
CA PHE A 40 -5.31 4.85 -16.62
C PHE A 40 -6.81 5.01 -16.90
N LEU A 41 -7.49 6.05 -16.38
CA LEU A 41 -8.93 6.25 -16.59
C LEU A 41 -9.30 6.36 -18.07
N ASP A 42 -8.47 7.00 -18.88
CA ASP A 42 -8.70 7.12 -20.32
C ASP A 42 -8.74 5.74 -21.02
N GLN A 43 -8.03 4.75 -20.47
CA GLN A 43 -8.01 3.38 -20.98
C GLN A 43 -9.20 2.54 -20.51
N ALA A 44 -10.05 3.06 -19.59
CA ALA A 44 -11.21 2.33 -19.10
C ALA A 44 -12.26 2.07 -20.19
N GLN A 45 -12.38 2.98 -21.16
CA GLN A 45 -13.31 2.82 -22.30
C GLN A 45 -12.73 1.90 -23.39
N GLU A 46 -11.45 2.03 -23.69
CA GLU A 46 -10.80 1.29 -24.79
C GLU A 46 -10.38 -0.13 -24.37
N HIS A 47 -9.99 -0.30 -23.12
CA HIS A 47 -9.44 -1.55 -22.58
C HIS A 47 -9.96 -1.82 -21.14
N PRO A 48 -11.26 -2.09 -20.96
CA PRO A 48 -11.89 -2.24 -19.64
C PRO A 48 -11.31 -3.38 -18.80
N GLU A 49 -10.91 -4.49 -19.42
CA GLU A 49 -10.29 -5.64 -18.76
C GLU A 49 -8.90 -5.28 -18.20
N PHE A 50 -8.09 -4.60 -19.01
CA PHE A 50 -6.81 -4.06 -18.59
C PHE A 50 -6.98 -3.05 -17.45
N TYR A 51 -7.90 -2.09 -17.60
CA TYR A 51 -8.17 -1.08 -16.57
C TYR A 51 -8.58 -1.71 -15.23
N THR A 52 -9.44 -2.72 -15.28
CA THR A 52 -9.85 -3.47 -14.08
C THR A 52 -8.66 -4.18 -13.44
N GLN A 53 -7.84 -4.87 -14.24
CA GLN A 53 -6.69 -5.60 -13.74
C GLN A 53 -5.62 -4.66 -13.14
N ILE A 54 -5.28 -3.56 -13.82
CA ILE A 54 -4.26 -2.62 -13.35
C ILE A 54 -4.75 -1.84 -12.13
N SER A 55 -6.02 -1.43 -12.11
CA SER A 55 -6.64 -0.78 -10.94
C SER A 55 -6.57 -1.68 -9.72
N ARG A 56 -6.90 -2.98 -9.86
CA ARG A 56 -6.81 -3.93 -8.75
C ARG A 56 -5.37 -4.12 -8.25
N GLN A 57 -4.38 -4.13 -9.15
CA GLN A 57 -2.98 -4.19 -8.75
C GLN A 57 -2.55 -2.95 -7.97
N ILE A 58 -2.95 -1.76 -8.43
CA ILE A 58 -2.67 -0.49 -7.76
C ILE A 58 -3.34 -0.45 -6.39
N ASP A 59 -4.61 -0.83 -6.30
CA ASP A 59 -5.37 -0.81 -5.05
C ASP A 59 -4.72 -1.71 -4.00
N ASN A 60 -4.37 -2.96 -4.37
CA ASN A 60 -3.67 -3.87 -3.48
C ASN A 60 -2.33 -3.28 -2.98
N TYR A 61 -1.55 -2.68 -3.89
CA TYR A 61 -0.26 -2.07 -3.56
C TYR A 61 -0.41 -0.87 -2.62
N VAL A 62 -1.37 0.02 -2.92
CA VAL A 62 -1.70 1.18 -2.07
C VAL A 62 -2.14 0.71 -0.69
N THR A 63 -3.00 -0.29 -0.59
CA THR A 63 -3.43 -0.85 0.70
C THR A 63 -2.25 -1.36 1.53
N LEU A 64 -1.32 -2.11 0.92
CA LEU A 64 -0.13 -2.59 1.63
C LEU A 64 0.78 -1.45 2.09
N LEU A 65 0.96 -0.41 1.27
CA LEU A 65 1.71 0.78 1.64
C LEU A 65 1.05 1.54 2.79
N LYS A 66 -0.27 1.73 2.76
CA LYS A 66 -1.04 2.37 3.85
C LYS A 66 -0.87 1.61 5.18
N LEU A 67 -0.86 0.27 5.12
CA LEU A 67 -0.57 -0.56 6.30
C LEU A 67 0.86 -0.39 6.81
N ALA A 68 1.85 -0.37 5.92
CA ALA A 68 3.25 -0.14 6.28
C ALA A 68 3.45 1.25 6.90
N HIS A 69 2.80 2.28 6.34
CA HIS A 69 2.81 3.65 6.86
C HIS A 69 2.31 3.69 8.31
N ASN A 70 1.14 3.11 8.59
CA ASN A 70 0.55 3.08 9.94
C ASN A 70 1.43 2.36 10.97
N ARG A 71 2.21 1.35 10.54
CA ARG A 71 3.18 0.65 11.41
C ARG A 71 4.42 1.50 11.73
N LEU A 72 4.84 2.36 10.81
CA LEU A 72 6.05 3.19 10.98
C LEU A 72 5.77 4.54 11.65
N SER A 73 4.63 5.16 11.37
CA SER A 73 4.21 6.45 11.92
C SER A 73 2.74 6.39 12.34
N PRO A 74 2.43 6.31 13.65
CA PRO A 74 1.04 6.26 14.14
C PRO A 74 0.30 7.60 13.99
N THR A 75 0.99 8.69 13.67
CA THR A 75 0.41 10.00 13.38
C THR A 75 0.30 10.20 11.87
N PRO A 76 -0.92 10.23 11.30
CA PRO A 76 -1.12 10.61 9.90
C PRO A 76 -0.89 12.11 9.76
N GLN A 77 -0.17 12.53 8.70
CA GLN A 77 -0.09 13.94 8.34
C GLN A 77 -1.49 14.50 8.02
N GLU A 78 -1.78 15.69 8.53
CA GLU A 78 -3.13 16.25 8.76
C GLU A 78 -4.05 16.29 7.53
N LEU A 79 -3.51 16.34 6.31
CA LEU A 79 -4.31 16.55 5.09
C LEU A 79 -5.11 15.31 4.64
N ASP A 80 -4.78 14.11 5.11
CA ASP A 80 -5.48 12.86 4.74
C ASP A 80 -6.02 12.07 5.93
N GLN A 81 -6.07 12.68 7.13
CA GLN A 81 -6.57 12.00 8.33
C GLN A 81 -8.01 11.48 8.14
N GLU A 82 -8.89 12.20 7.46
CA GLU A 82 -10.28 11.75 7.25
C GLU A 82 -10.37 10.55 6.30
N LEU A 83 -9.62 10.55 5.18
CA LEU A 83 -9.64 9.46 4.22
C LEU A 83 -8.98 8.20 4.79
N PHE A 84 -7.84 8.35 5.46
CA PHE A 84 -7.19 7.25 6.16
C PHE A 84 -8.04 6.71 7.32
N GLN A 85 -8.69 7.57 8.10
CA GLN A 85 -9.58 7.11 9.18
C GLN A 85 -10.81 6.38 8.66
N ALA A 86 -11.37 6.81 7.52
CA ALA A 86 -12.48 6.09 6.89
C ALA A 86 -12.07 4.68 6.44
N GLU A 87 -10.83 4.49 5.97
CA GLU A 87 -10.30 3.21 5.51
C GLU A 87 -9.72 2.32 6.63
N GLN A 88 -9.46 2.87 7.83
CA GLN A 88 -8.89 2.15 8.99
C GLN A 88 -9.56 0.79 9.31
N PRO A 89 -10.90 0.65 9.32
CA PRO A 89 -11.54 -0.62 9.65
C PRO A 89 -11.22 -1.73 8.64
N GLU A 90 -11.13 -1.38 7.36
CA GLU A 90 -10.78 -2.32 6.29
C GLU A 90 -9.30 -2.68 6.34
N LEU A 91 -8.44 -1.69 6.59
CA LEU A 91 -7.00 -1.88 6.80
C LEU A 91 -6.70 -2.83 7.98
N GLU A 92 -7.33 -2.63 9.15
CA GLU A 92 -7.13 -3.53 10.29
C GLU A 92 -7.62 -4.96 10.01
N ARG A 93 -8.70 -5.13 9.24
CA ARG A 93 -9.15 -6.46 8.80
C ARG A 93 -8.12 -7.14 7.90
N ILE A 94 -7.52 -6.41 6.96
CA ILE A 94 -6.49 -6.94 6.05
C ILE A 94 -5.21 -7.29 6.83
N LYS A 95 -4.81 -6.44 7.78
CA LYS A 95 -3.69 -6.71 8.68
C LYS A 95 -3.87 -8.01 9.47
N GLN A 96 -5.06 -8.23 10.04
CA GLN A 96 -5.38 -9.48 10.73
C GLN A 96 -5.30 -10.70 9.80
N LEU A 97 -5.73 -10.56 8.54
CA LEU A 97 -5.61 -11.64 7.55
C LEU A 97 -4.14 -11.94 7.22
N LEU A 98 -3.32 -10.91 7.02
CA LEU A 98 -1.88 -11.06 6.77
C LEU A 98 -1.16 -11.72 7.94
N GLU A 99 -1.44 -11.30 9.18
CA GLU A 99 -0.88 -11.91 10.39
C GLU A 99 -1.25 -13.39 10.49
N ARG A 100 -2.50 -13.76 10.15
CA ARG A 100 -2.93 -15.17 10.10
C ARG A 100 -2.22 -15.97 9.01
N ILE A 101 -1.95 -15.37 7.85
CA ILE A 101 -1.20 -16.01 6.77
C ILE A 101 0.26 -16.24 7.20
N GLU A 102 0.92 -15.23 7.76
CA GLU A 102 2.28 -15.36 8.28
C GLU A 102 2.39 -16.44 9.37
N GLU A 103 1.42 -16.48 10.29
CA GLU A 103 1.36 -17.53 11.32
C GLU A 103 1.19 -18.93 10.72
N ALA A 104 0.36 -19.07 9.69
CA ALA A 104 0.16 -20.33 8.98
C ALA A 104 1.43 -20.77 8.25
N GLU A 105 2.15 -19.85 7.61
CA GLU A 105 3.41 -20.12 6.93
C GLU A 105 4.53 -20.54 7.91
N ARG A 106 4.60 -19.92 9.10
CA ARG A 106 5.55 -20.34 10.14
C ARG A 106 5.26 -21.74 10.67
N ARG A 107 3.98 -22.06 10.88
CA ARG A 107 3.56 -23.40 11.36
C ARG A 107 3.76 -24.49 10.31
N SER A 108 3.63 -24.17 9.03
CA SER A 108 3.85 -25.11 7.92
C SER A 108 5.32 -25.47 7.68
N LYS A 109 6.25 -24.63 8.17
CA LYS A 109 7.70 -24.84 8.06
C LYS A 109 8.33 -25.53 9.30
N THR A 110 7.52 -25.91 10.29
CA THR A 110 7.95 -26.62 11.51
C THR A 110 7.45 -28.06 11.49
#